data_AF-A0A956YXZ8-F1
#
_entry.id   AF-A0A956YXZ8-F1
#
_cell.length_a   1.000
_cell.length_b   1.000
_cell.length_c   1.000
_cell.angle_alpha   90.00
_cell.angle_beta   90.00
_cell.angle_gamma   90.00
#
_symmetry.space_group_name_H-M   'P 1'
#
loop_
_entity.id
_entity.type
_entity.pdbx_description
1 polymer ?
#
loop_
_entity_poly.entity_id
_entity_poly.type
_entity_poly.pdbx_seq_one_letter_code
_entity_poly.pdbx_strand_id
1 'polypeptide(L)'
;RGFARSLPTARLNKLERALDGKRLTDEPRAVLQTILAFRRMLGKRTLKQFADDIHLTFGTLEALSTAFDADGKRQINFDLAIARTELEAQDSILSPQEQQILARDFKELAELLSLLGDRRTKPSLIRREEEVDRQLIQGEQLPHSAVDVLKWMAGYLGGQQESERED
;
A
#
# COMPACT_ATOMS: atom_id res chain seq x y z
N ARG A 1 -6.60 24.65 1.02
CA ARG A 1 -6.94 23.18 1.05
C ARG A 1 -8.33 22.88 0.47
N GLY A 2 -9.41 23.50 0.96
CA GLY A 2 -10.78 23.27 0.43
C GLY A 2 -10.93 23.50 -1.08
N PHE A 3 -10.33 24.56 -1.62
CA PHE A 3 -10.31 24.85 -3.06
C PHE A 3 -9.67 23.72 -3.91
N ALA A 4 -8.55 23.16 -3.47
CA ALA A 4 -7.90 22.07 -4.20
C ALA A 4 -8.75 20.79 -4.20
N ARG A 5 -9.50 20.52 -3.13
CA ARG A 5 -10.37 19.34 -3.04
C ARG A 5 -11.53 19.38 -4.04
N SER A 6 -12.05 20.55 -4.39
CA SER A 6 -13.16 20.69 -5.35
C SER A 6 -12.71 20.64 -6.82
N LEU A 7 -11.42 20.77 -7.12
CA LEU A 7 -10.94 20.79 -8.50
C LEU A 7 -10.82 19.38 -9.10
N PRO A 8 -11.10 19.20 -10.41
CA PRO A 8 -10.80 17.97 -11.13
C PRO A 8 -9.29 17.67 -11.17
N THR A 9 -8.93 16.39 -11.22
CA THR A 9 -7.53 15.92 -11.25
C THR A 9 -6.71 16.55 -12.38
N ALA A 10 -7.30 16.73 -13.55
CA ALA A 10 -6.64 17.41 -14.68
C ALA A 10 -6.23 18.86 -14.36
N ARG A 11 -7.05 19.59 -13.58
CA ARG A 11 -6.73 20.96 -13.15
C ARG A 11 -5.66 20.96 -12.06
N LEU A 12 -5.70 20.00 -11.14
CA LEU A 12 -4.67 19.85 -10.11
C LEU A 12 -3.29 19.56 -10.73
N ASN A 13 -3.20 18.68 -11.73
CA ASN A 13 -1.95 18.42 -12.45
C ASN A 13 -1.40 19.66 -13.16
N LYS A 14 -2.28 20.51 -13.72
CA LYS A 14 -1.86 21.79 -14.33
C LYS A 14 -1.35 22.78 -13.28
N LEU A 15 -2.02 22.85 -12.12
CA LEU A 15 -1.59 23.69 -11.01
C LEU A 15 -0.25 23.23 -10.43
N GLU A 16 -0.05 21.93 -10.24
CA GLU A 16 1.22 21.36 -9.78
C GLU A 16 2.38 21.77 -10.70
N ARG A 17 2.21 21.63 -12.02
CA ARG A 17 3.23 22.06 -13.00
C ARG A 17 3.48 23.58 -12.98
N ALA A 18 2.45 24.39 -12.76
CA ALA A 18 2.58 25.85 -12.72
C ALA A 18 3.31 26.38 -11.46
N LEU A 19 3.41 25.54 -10.43
CA LEU A 19 4.13 25.81 -9.18
C LEU A 19 5.55 25.22 -9.20
N ASP A 20 5.91 24.42 -10.21
CA ASP A 20 7.23 23.83 -10.29
C ASP A 20 8.33 24.90 -10.45
N GLY A 21 9.43 24.76 -9.70
CA GLY A 21 10.55 25.70 -9.71
C GLY A 21 10.37 27.01 -8.92
N LYS A 22 9.24 27.22 -8.24
CA LYS A 22 8.99 28.45 -7.45
C LYS A 22 9.21 28.21 -5.95
N ARG A 23 10.31 28.76 -5.40
CA ARG A 23 10.73 28.63 -3.98
C ARG A 23 9.67 29.03 -2.94
N LEU A 24 8.70 29.87 -3.29
CA LEU A 24 7.62 30.32 -2.38
C LEU A 24 6.38 29.42 -2.41
N THR A 25 6.45 28.23 -3.03
CA THR A 25 5.26 27.39 -3.31
C THR A 25 5.33 25.97 -2.72
N ASP A 26 6.30 25.71 -1.85
CA ASP A 26 6.56 24.36 -1.33
C ASP A 26 5.36 23.79 -0.55
N GLU A 27 4.72 24.60 0.31
CA GLU A 27 3.53 24.15 1.07
C GLU A 27 2.29 23.94 0.16
N PRO A 28 1.88 24.90 -0.71
CA PRO A 28 0.81 24.65 -1.69
C PRO A 28 1.07 23.44 -2.58
N ARG A 29 2.34 23.22 -2.98
CA ARG A 29 2.74 22.06 -3.77
C ARG A 29 2.57 20.76 -3.01
N ALA A 30 3.01 20.70 -1.75
CA ALA A 30 2.83 19.53 -0.89
C ALA A 30 1.34 19.16 -0.77
N VAL A 31 0.46 20.15 -0.54
CA VAL A 31 -1.00 19.92 -0.48
C VAL A 31 -1.53 19.32 -1.78
N LEU A 32 -1.13 19.84 -2.94
CA LEU A 32 -1.56 19.30 -4.23
C LEU A 32 -1.06 17.88 -4.45
N GLN A 33 0.19 17.60 -4.11
CA GLN A 33 0.82 16.29 -4.24
C GLN A 33 0.13 15.26 -3.37
N THR A 34 -0.16 15.57 -2.11
CA THR A 34 -0.91 14.69 -1.21
C THR A 34 -2.31 14.39 -1.75
N ILE A 35 -3.05 15.41 -2.22
CA ILE A 35 -4.39 15.22 -2.81
C ILE A 35 -4.31 14.35 -4.06
N LEU A 36 -3.33 14.58 -4.93
CA LEU A 36 -3.13 13.80 -6.15
C LEU A 36 -2.73 12.36 -5.85
N ALA A 37 -1.82 12.13 -4.91
CA ALA A 37 -1.41 10.79 -4.48
C ALA A 37 -2.60 10.00 -3.92
N PHE A 38 -3.39 10.61 -3.03
CA PHE A 38 -4.59 9.99 -2.47
C PHE A 38 -5.64 9.65 -3.55
N ARG A 39 -5.85 10.55 -4.51
CA ARG A 39 -6.76 10.28 -5.65
C ARG A 39 -6.25 9.19 -6.56
N ARG A 40 -4.94 9.12 -6.83
CA ARG A 40 -4.35 8.03 -7.62
C ARG A 40 -4.52 6.68 -6.91
N MET A 41 -4.34 6.66 -5.59
CA MET A 41 -4.54 5.46 -4.77
C MET A 41 -6.00 4.96 -4.84
N LEU A 42 -6.98 5.84 -4.67
CA LEU A 42 -8.40 5.47 -4.79
C LEU A 42 -8.78 5.11 -6.24
N GLY A 43 -8.18 5.77 -7.23
CA GLY A 43 -8.53 5.60 -8.63
C GLY A 43 -9.96 6.08 -8.90
N LYS A 44 -10.81 5.18 -9.42
CA LYS A 44 -12.24 5.46 -9.67
C LYS A 44 -13.15 4.98 -8.52
N ARG A 45 -12.57 4.43 -7.44
CA ARG A 45 -13.30 3.79 -6.35
C ARG A 45 -13.79 4.81 -5.33
N THR A 46 -14.90 4.47 -4.68
CA THR A 46 -15.30 5.10 -3.41
C THR A 46 -14.39 4.62 -2.28
N LEU A 47 -14.36 5.34 -1.16
CA LEU A 47 -13.59 4.93 0.01
C LEU A 47 -14.04 3.57 0.56
N LYS A 48 -15.35 3.27 0.47
CA LYS A 48 -15.90 1.96 0.86
C LYS A 48 -15.35 0.83 -0.01
N GLN A 49 -15.44 0.98 -1.33
CA GLN A 49 -14.88 -0.02 -2.27
C GLN A 49 -13.38 -0.21 -2.05
N PHE A 50 -12.64 0.88 -1.81
CA PHE A 50 -11.23 0.78 -1.50
C PHE A 50 -10.98 0.00 -0.20
N ALA A 51 -11.78 0.22 0.84
CA ALA A 51 -11.67 -0.55 2.08
C ALA A 51 -11.98 -2.04 1.88
N ASP A 52 -13.01 -2.36 1.09
CA ASP A 52 -13.36 -3.75 0.74
C ASP A 52 -12.21 -4.44 -0.02
N ASP A 53 -11.61 -3.75 -1.01
CA ASP A 53 -10.45 -4.25 -1.76
C ASP A 53 -9.25 -4.50 -0.85
N ILE A 54 -8.98 -3.58 0.10
CA ILE A 54 -7.88 -3.72 1.07
C ILE A 54 -8.12 -4.92 1.99
N HIS A 55 -9.35 -5.14 2.44
CA HIS A 55 -9.68 -6.28 3.30
C HIS A 55 -9.47 -7.62 2.57
N LEU A 56 -9.92 -7.72 1.31
CA LEU A 56 -9.69 -8.91 0.48
C LEU A 56 -8.20 -9.17 0.25
N THR A 57 -7.45 -8.11 -0.07
CA THR A 57 -6.00 -8.18 -0.27
C THR A 57 -5.29 -8.65 0.99
N PHE A 58 -5.65 -8.07 2.15
CA PHE A 58 -5.10 -8.47 3.44
C PHE A 58 -5.34 -9.95 3.73
N GLY A 59 -6.58 -10.44 3.61
CA GLY A 59 -6.89 -11.85 3.86
C GLY A 59 -6.16 -12.81 2.91
N THR A 60 -5.94 -12.40 1.67
CA THR A 60 -5.18 -13.19 0.69
C THR A 60 -3.70 -13.28 1.05
N LEU A 61 -3.08 -12.16 1.41
CA LEU A 61 -1.68 -12.11 1.83
C LEU A 61 -1.45 -12.82 3.17
N GLU A 62 -2.40 -12.72 4.11
CA GLU A 62 -2.37 -13.45 5.38
C GLU A 62 -2.46 -14.96 5.17
N ALA A 63 -3.35 -15.43 4.28
CA ALA A 63 -3.44 -16.84 3.92
C ALA A 63 -2.14 -17.36 3.28
N LEU A 64 -1.54 -16.58 2.36
CA LEU A 64 -0.24 -16.91 1.76
C LEU A 64 0.87 -16.96 2.81
N SER A 65 0.93 -15.96 3.70
CA SER A 65 1.90 -15.95 4.79
C SER A 65 1.72 -17.19 5.66
N THR A 66 0.52 -17.45 6.16
CA THR A 66 0.21 -18.60 7.02
C THR A 66 0.53 -19.94 6.35
N ALA A 67 0.26 -20.06 5.04
CA ALA A 67 0.51 -21.27 4.28
C ALA A 67 1.99 -21.54 4.01
N PHE A 68 2.88 -20.55 4.12
CA PHE A 68 4.30 -20.64 3.76
C PHE A 68 5.26 -20.04 4.80
N ASP A 69 4.78 -19.68 5.99
CA ASP A 69 5.57 -18.99 7.00
C ASP A 69 6.69 -19.87 7.58
N ALA A 70 7.90 -19.32 7.63
CA ALA A 70 9.10 -19.98 8.15
C ALA A 70 9.42 -19.57 9.60
N ASP A 71 8.75 -18.55 10.17
CA ASP A 71 9.00 -18.10 11.55
C ASP A 71 8.36 -19.01 12.61
N GLY A 72 7.50 -19.95 12.21
CA GLY A 72 7.06 -21.04 13.05
C GLY A 72 8.08 -22.18 13.10
N LYS A 73 8.14 -22.92 14.21
CA LYS A 73 8.91 -24.20 14.36
C LYS A 73 8.55 -25.30 13.32
N ARG A 74 7.70 -24.99 12.33
CA ARG A 74 7.25 -25.86 11.26
C ARG A 74 7.79 -25.30 9.95
N GLN A 75 9.02 -25.67 9.62
CA GLN A 75 9.47 -25.54 8.23
C GLN A 75 8.56 -26.41 7.36
N ILE A 76 7.94 -25.81 6.36
CA ILE A 76 7.17 -26.56 5.37
C ILE A 76 8.17 -27.18 4.41
N ASN A 77 8.23 -28.51 4.41
CA ASN A 77 8.91 -29.25 3.37
C ASN A 77 8.03 -29.21 2.11
N PHE A 78 8.22 -28.18 1.30
CA PHE A 78 7.45 -28.00 0.08
C PHE A 78 7.80 -29.10 -0.94
N ASP A 79 6.85 -30.00 -1.18
CA ASP A 79 6.98 -31.04 -2.21
C ASP A 79 6.40 -30.53 -3.54
N LEU A 80 7.28 -30.32 -4.51
CA LEU A 80 6.92 -29.82 -5.83
C LEU A 80 5.99 -30.76 -6.60
N ALA A 81 6.14 -32.08 -6.44
CA ALA A 81 5.32 -33.05 -7.16
C ALA A 81 3.88 -33.01 -6.62
N ILE A 82 3.72 -32.98 -5.31
CA ILE A 82 2.41 -32.86 -4.66
C ILE A 82 1.74 -31.54 -5.04
N ALA A 83 2.46 -30.42 -4.97
CA ALA A 83 1.91 -29.11 -5.35
C ALA A 83 1.41 -29.09 -6.80
N ARG A 84 2.13 -29.75 -7.73
CA ARG A 84 1.69 -29.88 -9.12
C ARG A 84 0.43 -30.72 -9.24
N THR A 85 0.36 -31.88 -8.58
CA THR A 85 -0.83 -32.73 -8.58
C THR A 85 -2.04 -32.01 -8.01
N GLU A 86 -1.88 -31.22 -6.94
CA GLU A 86 -2.96 -30.40 -6.39
C GLU A 86 -3.43 -29.32 -7.38
N LEU A 87 -2.50 -28.64 -8.08
CA LEU A 87 -2.87 -27.68 -9.11
C LEU A 87 -3.60 -28.34 -10.29
N GLU A 88 -3.12 -29.49 -10.76
CA GLU A 88 -3.75 -30.27 -11.83
C GLU A 88 -5.15 -30.78 -11.43
N ALA A 89 -5.35 -31.13 -10.16
CA ALA A 89 -6.66 -31.53 -9.64
C ALA A 89 -7.67 -30.37 -9.65
N GLN A 90 -7.20 -29.12 -9.63
CA GLN A 90 -8.02 -27.91 -9.68
C GLN A 90 -8.08 -27.29 -11.10
N ASP A 91 -7.40 -27.88 -12.09
CA ASP A 91 -7.19 -27.31 -13.44
C ASP A 91 -8.50 -27.02 -14.20
N SER A 92 -9.57 -27.75 -13.87
CA SER A 92 -10.89 -27.58 -14.48
C SER A 92 -11.68 -26.35 -14.02
N ILE A 93 -11.19 -25.60 -13.01
CA ILE A 93 -11.91 -24.45 -12.44
C ILE A 93 -11.71 -23.19 -13.29
N LEU A 94 -10.57 -23.05 -13.97
CA LEU A 94 -10.22 -21.86 -14.75
C LEU A 94 -10.01 -22.22 -16.22
N SER A 95 -10.50 -21.37 -17.12
CA SER A 95 -10.16 -21.46 -18.54
C SER A 95 -8.67 -21.20 -18.78
N PRO A 96 -8.09 -21.67 -19.90
CA PRO A 96 -6.67 -21.42 -20.21
C PRO A 96 -6.29 -19.94 -20.22
N GLN A 97 -7.22 -19.06 -20.59
CA GLN A 97 -7.02 -17.62 -20.55
C GLN A 97 -6.95 -17.10 -19.12
N GLU A 98 -7.84 -17.54 -18.24
CA GLU A 98 -7.85 -17.16 -16.82
C GLU A 98 -6.59 -17.65 -16.10
N GLN A 99 -6.11 -18.85 -16.44
CA GLN A 99 -4.83 -19.37 -15.93
C GLN A 99 -3.64 -18.48 -16.32
N GLN A 100 -3.59 -18.01 -17.58
CA GLN A 100 -2.53 -17.11 -18.03
C GLN A 100 -2.59 -15.74 -17.33
N ILE A 101 -3.79 -15.22 -17.11
CA ILE A 101 -3.99 -13.98 -16.35
C ILE A 101 -3.50 -14.18 -14.92
N LEU A 102 -3.92 -15.24 -14.25
CA LEU A 102 -3.52 -15.55 -12.88
C LEU A 102 -2.01 -15.73 -12.74
N ALA A 103 -1.36 -16.43 -13.68
CA ALA A 103 0.09 -16.60 -13.69
C ALA A 103 0.83 -15.26 -13.84
N ARG A 104 0.35 -14.38 -14.72
CA ARG A 104 0.89 -13.03 -14.86
C ARG A 104 0.69 -12.22 -13.57
N ASP A 105 -0.49 -12.28 -12.97
CA ASP A 105 -0.83 -11.53 -11.77
C ASP A 105 0.00 -11.99 -10.57
N PHE A 106 0.28 -13.30 -10.42
CA PHE A 106 1.21 -13.81 -9.41
C PHE A 106 2.62 -13.24 -9.57
N LYS A 107 3.12 -13.20 -10.80
CA LYS A 107 4.45 -12.63 -11.07
C LYS A 107 4.49 -11.14 -10.71
N GLU A 108 3.52 -10.36 -11.20
CA GLU A 108 3.46 -8.92 -10.94
C GLU A 108 3.26 -8.61 -9.44
N LEU A 109 2.47 -9.43 -8.73
CA LEU A 109 2.30 -9.30 -7.29
C LEU A 109 3.60 -9.56 -6.52
N ALA A 110 4.35 -10.60 -6.87
CA ALA A 110 5.64 -10.88 -6.22
C ALA A 110 6.66 -9.76 -6.42
N GLU A 111 6.73 -9.21 -7.65
CA GLU A 111 7.58 -8.05 -7.96
C GLU A 111 7.15 -6.81 -7.16
N LEU A 112 5.83 -6.57 -7.07
CA LEU A 112 5.29 -5.43 -6.32
C LEU A 112 5.56 -5.54 -4.81
N LEU A 113 5.34 -6.72 -4.21
CA LEU A 113 5.63 -6.96 -2.79
C LEU A 113 7.12 -6.75 -2.49
N SER A 114 8.01 -7.24 -3.35
CA SER A 114 9.46 -7.03 -3.22
C SER A 114 9.81 -5.54 -3.28
N LEU A 115 9.26 -4.82 -4.25
CA LEU A 115 9.47 -3.37 -4.40
C LEU A 115 8.98 -2.57 -3.19
N LEU A 116 7.82 -2.94 -2.64
CA LEU A 116 7.26 -2.32 -1.44
C LEU A 116 8.13 -2.58 -0.21
N GLY A 117 8.64 -3.82 -0.06
CA GLY A 117 9.58 -4.19 0.98
C GLY A 117 10.90 -3.42 0.90
N ASP A 118 11.47 -3.29 -0.30
CA ASP A 118 12.74 -2.60 -0.53
C ASP A 118 12.66 -1.08 -0.30
N ARG A 119 11.52 -0.48 -0.68
CA ARG A 119 11.26 0.95 -0.56
C ARG A 119 10.75 1.37 0.81
N ARG A 120 10.65 0.46 1.79
CA ARG A 120 10.36 0.84 3.17
C ARG A 120 11.41 1.85 3.65
N THR A 121 10.99 2.86 4.41
CA THR A 121 11.94 3.79 5.02
C THR A 121 12.87 3.00 5.93
N LYS A 122 14.14 2.85 5.55
CA LYS A 122 15.16 2.14 6.35
C LYS A 122 15.70 3.12 7.39
N PRO A 123 15.41 2.98 8.68
CA PRO A 123 16.02 3.82 9.69
C PRO A 123 17.51 3.50 9.76
N SER A 124 18.36 4.52 9.87
CA SER A 124 19.75 4.29 10.20
C SER A 124 19.83 3.72 11.63
N LEU A 125 20.12 2.41 11.71
CA LEU A 125 20.41 1.60 12.90
C LEU A 125 19.23 0.90 13.60
N ILE A 126 19.53 -0.34 13.97
CA ILE A 126 18.75 -1.49 14.49
C ILE A 126 17.83 -1.19 15.71
N ARG A 127 17.81 0.04 16.25
CA ARG A 127 16.92 0.45 17.36
C ARG A 127 15.85 1.46 16.97
N ARG A 128 15.79 1.88 15.71
CA ARG A 128 14.87 2.92 15.23
C ARG A 128 13.70 2.41 14.40
N GLU A 129 13.63 1.13 14.03
CA GLU A 129 12.50 0.59 13.24
C GLU A 129 11.19 0.62 14.03
N GLU A 130 11.17 0.08 15.25
CA GLU A 130 9.97 0.12 16.11
C GLU A 130 9.58 1.56 16.50
N GLU A 131 10.57 2.44 16.68
CA GLU A 131 10.34 3.85 17.00
C GLU A 131 9.73 4.62 15.82
N VAL A 132 10.25 4.42 14.61
CA VAL A 132 9.71 5.01 13.37
C VAL A 132 8.30 4.51 13.10
N ASP A 133 8.04 3.22 13.31
CA ASP A 133 6.72 2.64 13.13
C ASP A 133 5.70 3.25 14.09
N ARG A 134 6.09 3.39 15.36
CA ARG A 134 5.28 4.07 16.36
C ARG A 134 5.03 5.54 15.99
N GLN A 135 6.06 6.28 15.58
CA GLN A 135 5.96 7.68 15.16
C GLN A 135 5.05 7.87 13.94
N LEU A 136 5.12 6.96 12.95
CA LEU A 136 4.22 6.96 11.79
C LEU A 136 2.76 6.75 12.22
N ILE A 137 2.52 5.78 13.12
CA ILE A 137 1.18 5.48 13.65
C ILE A 137 0.64 6.67 14.47
N GLN A 138 1.47 7.29 15.31
CA GLN A 138 1.10 8.47 16.11
C GLN A 138 0.96 9.74 15.27
N GLY A 139 1.39 9.73 14.00
CA GLY A 139 1.33 10.89 13.11
C GLY A 139 2.48 11.88 13.31
N GLU A 140 3.44 11.55 14.17
CA GLU A 140 4.65 12.35 14.47
C GLU A 140 5.66 12.32 13.30
N GLN A 141 5.59 11.32 12.43
CA GLN A 141 6.43 11.20 11.26
C GLN A 141 5.61 11.20 9.96
N LEU A 142 6.11 11.93 8.95
CA LEU A 142 5.54 11.93 7.61
C LEU A 142 5.89 10.64 6.87
N PRO A 143 4.95 10.06 6.09
CA PRO A 143 5.22 8.86 5.33
C PRO A 143 6.06 9.17 4.08
N HIS A 144 7.11 8.36 3.85
CA HIS A 144 7.99 8.48 2.67
C HIS A 144 7.91 7.26 1.74
N SER A 145 7.29 6.18 2.20
CA SER A 145 7.04 4.96 1.44
C SER A 145 5.56 4.57 1.46
N ALA A 146 5.16 3.65 0.57
CA ALA A 146 3.81 3.09 0.59
C ALA A 146 3.52 2.32 1.89
N VAL A 147 4.53 1.63 2.45
CA VAL A 147 4.41 0.95 3.74
C VAL A 147 4.19 1.98 4.87
N ASP A 148 4.90 3.11 4.82
CA ASP A 148 4.73 4.18 5.79
C ASP A 148 3.31 4.78 5.71
N VAL A 149 2.80 4.97 4.49
CA VAL A 149 1.42 5.45 4.26
C VAL A 149 0.41 4.49 4.88
N LEU A 150 0.60 3.17 4.76
CA LEU A 150 -0.27 2.18 5.39
C LEU A 150 -0.25 2.30 6.92
N LYS A 151 0.95 2.40 7.53
CA LYS A 151 1.12 2.56 8.99
C LYS A 151 0.49 3.87 9.49
N TRP A 152 0.73 4.96 8.78
CA TRP A 152 0.16 6.27 9.07
C TRP A 152 -1.37 6.24 8.96
N MET A 153 -1.93 5.68 7.89
CA MET A 153 -3.39 5.56 7.74
C MET A 153 -4.02 4.67 8.81
N ALA A 154 -3.34 3.59 9.22
CA ALA A 154 -3.80 2.73 10.30
C ALA A 154 -3.90 3.51 11.62
N GLY A 155 -2.88 4.32 11.94
CA GLY A 155 -2.90 5.20 13.10
C GLY A 155 -4.02 6.25 13.06
N TYR A 156 -4.16 6.93 11.92
CA TYR A 156 -5.23 7.92 11.69
C TYR A 156 -6.63 7.31 11.88
N LEU A 157 -6.91 6.19 11.20
CA LEU A 157 -8.20 5.51 11.25
C LEU A 157 -8.46 4.84 12.61
N GLY A 158 -7.39 4.40 13.28
CA GLY A 158 -7.43 3.85 14.63
C GLY A 158 -7.53 4.88 15.75
N GLY A 159 -7.55 6.18 15.42
CA GLY A 159 -7.67 7.27 16.39
C GLY A 159 -6.41 7.48 17.26
N GLN A 160 -5.26 6.98 16.82
CA GLN A 160 -3.99 7.08 17.55
C GLN A 160 -3.22 8.36 17.22
N GLN A 161 -3.61 9.05 16.16
CA GLN A 161 -3.09 10.38 15.84
C GLN A 161 -3.89 11.39 16.64
N GLU A 162 -3.24 12.08 17.57
CA GLU A 162 -3.86 13.18 18.28
C GLU A 162 -4.44 14.15 17.27
N SER A 163 -5.73 14.41 17.41
CA SER A 163 -6.35 15.49 16.67
C SER A 163 -5.76 16.77 17.24
N GLU A 164 -4.93 17.47 16.49
CA GLU A 164 -5.01 18.94 16.46
C GLU A 164 -6.42 19.32 15.95
N ARG A 165 -7.44 19.03 16.75
CA ARG A 165 -8.72 19.71 16.79
C ARG A 165 -8.55 20.80 17.86
N GLU A 166 -7.64 21.72 17.61
CA GLU A 166 -7.70 23.04 18.22
C GLU A 166 -8.14 24.00 17.11
N ASP A 167 -9.40 24.43 17.24
CA ASP A 167 -10.09 25.61 16.70
C ASP A 167 -9.69 26.21 15.34
#